data_AF-A4WLT2-F1
#
_entry.id   AF-A4WLT2-F1
#
_cell.length_a   1.000
_cell.length_b   1.000
_cell.length_c   1.000
_cell.angle_alpha   90.00
_cell.angle_beta   90.00
_cell.angle_gamma   90.00
#
_symmetry.space_group_name_H-M   'P 1'
#
loop_
_entity.id
_entity.type
_entity.pdbx_description
1 polymer ?
#
loop_
_entity_poly.entity_id
_entity_poly.type
_entity_poly.pdbx_seq_one_letter_code
_entity_poly.pdbx_strand_id
1 'polypeptide(L)'
;MQQPPIEGRVKEFLYALSRMLGSRYEKVLELYLYVKPDTVKIVELVERGGEITGVRIAVRSKRRHDVWYYTAVGYYGAKCTCEGNTLGGKICKHIVIGVITWNVVSLIKTGKEIDLPKLSWLRSSEKEV
;
A
#
# COMPACT_ATOMS: atom_id res chain seq x y z
N MET A 1 9.72 -26.95 5.72
CA MET A 1 9.43 -26.18 4.48
C MET A 1 10.21 -24.87 4.57
N GLN A 2 11.14 -24.62 3.64
CA GLN A 2 11.87 -23.34 3.60
C GLN A 2 10.92 -22.24 3.15
N GLN A 3 10.89 -21.11 3.86
CA GLN A 3 10.10 -19.96 3.44
C GLN A 3 10.67 -19.39 2.13
N PRO A 4 9.83 -18.99 1.17
CA PRO A 4 10.31 -18.40 -0.06
C PRO A 4 11.12 -17.12 0.23
N PRO A 5 12.12 -16.78 -0.62
CA PRO A 5 12.83 -15.51 -0.52
C PRO A 5 11.87 -14.32 -0.47
N ILE A 6 12.29 -13.21 0.16
CA ILE A 6 11.47 -12.00 0.31
C ILE A 6 10.87 -11.55 -1.04
N GLU A 7 11.64 -11.61 -2.12
CA GLU A 7 11.18 -11.28 -3.47
C GLU A 7 9.99 -12.15 -3.94
N GLY A 8 10.03 -13.46 -3.66
CA GLY A 8 8.95 -14.37 -3.99
C GLY A 8 7.66 -14.03 -3.22
N ARG A 9 7.80 -13.72 -1.93
CA ARG A 9 6.69 -13.30 -1.06
C ARG A 9 6.07 -11.98 -1.51
N VAL A 10 6.90 -10.98 -1.82
CA VAL A 10 6.43 -9.71 -2.40
C VAL A 10 5.67 -9.96 -3.71
N LYS A 11 6.16 -10.83 -4.60
CA LYS A 11 5.48 -11.14 -5.86
C LYS A 11 4.10 -11.76 -5.64
N GLU A 12 4.01 -12.74 -4.73
CA GLU A 12 2.75 -13.39 -4.35
C GLU A 12 1.76 -12.38 -3.75
N PHE A 13 2.25 -11.51 -2.86
CA PHE A 13 1.47 -10.43 -2.28
C PHE A 13 0.91 -9.47 -3.34
N LEU A 14 1.72 -9.02 -4.30
CA LEU A 14 1.28 -8.12 -5.38
C LEU A 14 0.20 -8.78 -6.25
N TYR A 15 0.32 -10.08 -6.51
CA TYR A 15 -0.69 -10.85 -7.23
C TYR A 15 -2.00 -10.97 -6.45
N ALA A 16 -1.92 -11.26 -5.15
CA ALA A 16 -3.10 -11.30 -4.28
C ALA A 16 -3.79 -9.93 -4.19
N LEU A 17 -3.00 -8.85 -4.09
CA LEU A 17 -3.50 -7.49 -4.07
C LEU A 17 -4.20 -7.11 -5.39
N SER A 18 -3.65 -7.48 -6.55
CA SER A 18 -4.30 -7.21 -7.84
C SER A 18 -5.64 -7.92 -7.97
N ARG A 19 -5.72 -9.18 -7.53
CA ARG A 19 -6.97 -9.96 -7.46
C ARG A 19 -7.99 -9.30 -6.55
N MET A 20 -7.58 -8.82 -5.37
CA MET A 20 -8.47 -8.14 -4.42
C MET A 20 -8.99 -6.80 -4.96
N LEU A 21 -8.14 -6.06 -5.68
CA LEU A 21 -8.52 -4.81 -6.32
C LEU A 21 -9.37 -5.02 -7.58
N GLY A 22 -9.40 -6.22 -8.16
CA GLY A 22 -10.03 -6.45 -9.46
C GLY A 22 -9.27 -5.76 -10.59
N SER A 23 -7.96 -5.53 -10.41
CA SER A 23 -7.09 -4.81 -11.32
C SER A 23 -6.11 -5.75 -12.01
N ARG A 24 -5.61 -5.33 -13.18
CA ARG A 24 -4.51 -6.02 -13.85
C ARG A 24 -3.26 -6.05 -12.97
N TYR A 25 -2.53 -7.16 -12.98
CA TYR A 25 -1.32 -7.34 -12.16
C TYR A 25 -0.26 -6.29 -12.51
N GLU A 26 -0.12 -5.97 -13.80
CA GLU A 26 0.83 -5.00 -14.33
C GLU A 26 0.63 -3.61 -13.71
N LYS A 27 -0.62 -3.18 -13.50
CA LYS A 27 -0.91 -1.91 -12.83
C LYS A 27 -0.40 -1.88 -11.39
N VAL A 28 -0.56 -2.97 -10.66
CA VAL A 28 -0.08 -3.07 -9.26
C VAL A 28 1.45 -3.15 -9.23
N LEU A 29 2.05 -3.88 -10.17
CA LEU A 29 3.50 -3.95 -10.34
C LEU A 29 4.12 -2.59 -10.66
N GLU A 30 3.50 -1.79 -11.53
CA GLU A 30 3.93 -0.41 -11.81
C GLU A 30 3.93 0.47 -10.56
N LEU A 31 2.95 0.29 -9.66
CA LEU A 31 2.90 1.01 -8.39
C LEU A 31 4.01 0.55 -7.44
N TYR A 32 4.32 -0.74 -7.41
CA TYR A 32 5.48 -1.27 -6.66
C TYR A 32 6.79 -0.68 -7.18
N LEU A 33 7.01 -0.68 -8.50
CA LEU A 33 8.22 -0.11 -9.12
C LEU A 33 8.32 1.41 -8.98
N TYR A 34 7.18 2.08 -8.74
CA TYR A 34 7.15 3.51 -8.44
C TYR A 34 7.72 3.81 -7.04
N VAL A 35 7.72 2.85 -6.11
CA VAL A 35 8.20 3.06 -4.72
C VAL A 35 9.72 3.19 -4.69
N LYS A 36 10.19 4.43 -4.56
CA LYS A 36 11.61 4.80 -4.44
C LYS A 36 11.75 5.95 -3.44
N PRO A 37 12.93 6.16 -2.83
CA PRO A 37 13.12 7.23 -1.83
C PRO A 37 12.79 8.65 -2.32
N ASP A 38 12.89 8.90 -3.63
CA ASP A 38 12.59 10.19 -4.27
C ASP A 38 11.09 10.39 -4.61
N THR A 39 10.31 9.30 -4.61
CA THR A 39 8.87 9.30 -4.96
C THR A 39 7.98 8.95 -3.78
N VAL A 40 8.48 8.20 -2.79
CA VAL A 40 7.73 7.72 -1.62
C VAL A 40 8.59 7.89 -0.37
N LYS A 41 8.02 8.54 0.65
CA LYS A 41 8.65 8.70 1.96
C LYS A 41 7.76 8.09 3.04
N ILE A 42 8.35 7.25 3.88
CA ILE A 42 7.67 6.79 5.10
C ILE A 42 7.68 7.95 6.10
N VAL A 43 6.50 8.40 6.50
CA VAL A 43 6.31 9.45 7.50
C VAL A 43 6.20 8.84 8.89
N GLU A 44 5.48 7.73 9.03
CA GLU A 44 5.24 7.07 10.31
C GLU A 44 4.96 5.58 10.11
N LEU A 45 5.48 4.75 11.02
CA LEU A 45 5.07 3.35 11.17
C LEU A 45 4.24 3.23 12.44
N VAL A 46 3.07 2.58 12.32
CA VAL A 46 2.15 2.40 13.46
C VAL A 46 2.32 0.98 13.99
N GLU A 47 2.98 0.85 15.14
CA GLU A 47 3.29 -0.43 15.75
C GLU A 47 2.39 -0.71 16.96
N ARG A 48 1.84 -1.93 17.07
CA ARG A 48 1.07 -2.40 18.23
C ARG A 48 1.37 -3.87 18.49
N GLY A 49 1.71 -4.22 19.72
CA GLY A 49 1.93 -5.62 20.11
C GLY A 49 3.06 -6.32 19.33
N GLY A 50 4.09 -5.58 18.91
CA GLY A 50 5.19 -6.13 18.11
C GLY A 50 4.88 -6.30 16.61
N GLU A 51 3.72 -5.82 16.14
CA GLU A 51 3.34 -5.87 14.74
C GLU A 51 3.16 -4.46 14.16
N ILE A 52 3.51 -4.31 12.88
CA ILE A 52 3.23 -3.08 12.13
C ILE A 52 1.78 -3.16 11.67
N THR A 53 0.92 -2.33 12.28
CA THR A 53 -0.53 -2.30 12.05
C THR A 53 -0.98 -1.27 11.02
N GLY A 54 -0.05 -0.44 10.57
CA GLY A 54 -0.28 0.55 9.52
C GLY A 54 0.95 1.40 9.23
N VAL A 55 0.83 2.23 8.20
CA VAL A 55 1.87 3.17 7.78
C VAL A 55 1.24 4.49 7.33
N ARG A 56 1.94 5.59 7.59
CA ARG A 56 1.72 6.87 6.91
C ARG A 56 2.87 7.12 5.96
N ILE A 57 2.55 7.41 4.71
CA ILE A 57 3.55 7.75 3.69
C ILE A 57 3.17 9.06 2.99
N ALA A 58 4.18 9.73 2.45
CA ALA A 58 4.03 10.79 1.49
C ALA A 58 4.40 10.24 0.11
N VAL A 59 3.52 10.43 -0.88
CA VAL A 59 3.69 9.98 -2.26
C VAL A 59 3.75 11.20 -3.17
N ARG A 60 4.86 11.36 -3.88
CA ARG A 60 5.06 12.47 -4.82
C ARG A 60 4.08 12.39 -5.97
N SER A 61 3.54 13.53 -6.39
CA SER A 61 2.68 13.61 -7.57
C SER A 61 3.48 13.32 -8.85
N LYS A 62 2.95 12.45 -9.72
CA LYS A 62 3.53 12.20 -11.05
C LYS A 62 3.46 13.42 -11.99
N ARG A 63 2.55 14.37 -11.72
CA ARG A 63 2.28 15.53 -12.60
C ARG A 63 2.87 16.85 -12.09
N ARG A 64 3.13 16.95 -10.79
CA ARG A 64 3.55 18.19 -10.13
C ARG A 64 4.70 17.88 -9.16
N HIS A 65 5.92 18.32 -9.50
CA HIS A 65 7.14 17.89 -8.81
C HIS A 65 7.26 18.39 -7.37
N ASP A 66 6.52 19.42 -7.00
CA ASP A 66 6.44 20.08 -5.68
C ASP A 66 5.29 19.56 -4.81
N VAL A 67 4.38 18.75 -5.37
CA VAL A 67 3.19 18.25 -4.66
C VAL A 67 3.42 16.85 -4.11
N TRP A 68 3.08 16.68 -2.83
CA TRP A 68 3.07 15.39 -2.13
C TRP A 68 1.64 15.09 -1.65
N TYR A 69 1.20 13.86 -1.88
CA TYR A 69 -0.05 13.33 -1.32
C TYR A 69 0.27 12.45 -0.13
N TYR A 70 -0.38 12.72 1.00
CA TYR A 70 -0.20 11.93 2.21
C TYR A 70 -1.26 10.85 2.24
N THR A 71 -0.87 9.64 2.62
CA THR A 71 -1.81 8.54 2.81
C THR A 71 -1.47 7.77 4.06
N ALA A 72 -2.52 7.42 4.80
CA ALA A 72 -2.46 6.52 5.94
C ALA A 72 -3.24 5.25 5.57
N VAL A 73 -2.64 4.10 5.79
CA VAL A 73 -3.28 2.79 5.63
C VAL A 73 -3.03 1.94 6.86
N GLY A 74 -4.00 1.12 7.23
CA GLY A 74 -3.88 0.16 8.33
C GLY A 74 -5.09 -0.77 8.38
N TYR A 75 -5.14 -1.62 9.40
CA TYR A 75 -6.23 -2.60 9.54
C TYR A 75 -7.64 -1.97 9.55
N TYR A 76 -7.77 -0.79 10.16
CA TYR A 76 -9.07 -0.15 10.36
C TYR A 76 -9.53 0.75 9.21
N GLY A 77 -8.66 1.03 8.22
CA GLY A 77 -9.04 1.89 7.11
C GLY A 77 -7.87 2.48 6.35
N ALA A 78 -8.23 3.28 5.35
CA ALA A 78 -7.31 4.08 4.58
C ALA A 78 -7.84 5.49 4.34
N LYS A 79 -6.94 6.47 4.31
CA LYS A 79 -7.20 7.85 3.91
C LYS A 79 -6.06 8.36 3.06
N CYS A 80 -6.38 9.24 2.11
CA CYS A 80 -5.41 9.94 1.29
C CYS A 80 -5.87 11.37 1.03
N THR A 81 -4.92 12.31 1.05
CA THR A 81 -5.16 13.74 0.79
C THR A 81 -5.37 14.08 -0.68
N CYS A 82 -5.39 13.10 -1.59
CA CYS A 82 -5.74 13.34 -2.98
C CYS A 82 -7.26 13.51 -3.15
N GLU A 83 -7.65 14.23 -4.18
CA GLU A 83 -9.05 14.55 -4.49
C GLU A 83 -9.93 13.30 -4.63
N GLY A 84 -9.45 12.28 -5.35
CA GLY A 84 -10.21 11.04 -5.58
C GLY A 84 -10.62 10.32 -4.28
N ASN A 85 -9.76 10.33 -3.26
CA ASN A 85 -10.12 9.77 -1.96
C ASN A 85 -10.88 10.76 -1.07
N THR A 86 -10.49 12.05 -1.08
CA THR A 86 -11.09 13.06 -0.19
C THR A 86 -12.55 13.34 -0.55
N LEU A 87 -12.86 13.47 -1.84
CA LEU A 87 -14.22 13.75 -2.32
C LEU A 87 -15.01 12.47 -2.61
N GLY A 88 -14.36 11.46 -3.20
CA GLY A 88 -15.04 10.26 -3.68
C GLY A 88 -14.94 9.05 -2.75
N GLY A 89 -14.17 9.10 -1.67
CA GLY A 89 -13.92 7.94 -0.80
C GLY A 89 -13.21 6.77 -1.50
N LYS A 90 -12.66 7.00 -2.70
CA LYS A 90 -12.13 5.94 -3.58
C LYS A 90 -10.81 5.39 -3.11
N ILE A 91 -10.54 4.13 -3.45
CA ILE A 91 -9.20 3.56 -3.37
C ILE A 91 -8.36 4.09 -4.53
N CYS A 92 -7.57 5.12 -4.23
CA CYS A 92 -6.64 5.72 -5.18
C CYS A 92 -5.29 4.98 -5.21
N LYS A 93 -4.50 5.22 -6.25
CA LYS A 93 -3.13 4.67 -6.38
C LYS A 93 -2.22 4.92 -5.17
N HIS A 94 -2.38 6.04 -4.46
CA HIS A 94 -1.55 6.35 -3.30
C HIS A 94 -1.85 5.39 -2.15
N ILE A 95 -3.12 5.04 -1.93
CA ILE A 95 -3.52 4.03 -0.93
C ILE A 95 -2.92 2.68 -1.28
N VAL A 96 -2.96 2.28 -2.56
CA VAL A 96 -2.35 1.02 -3.02
C VAL A 96 -0.83 1.03 -2.80
N ILE A 97 -0.14 2.15 -3.10
CA ILE A 97 1.28 2.33 -2.77
C ILE A 97 1.52 2.22 -1.25
N GLY A 98 0.61 2.76 -0.43
CA GLY A 98 0.62 2.62 1.02
C GLY A 98 0.58 1.16 1.47
N VAL A 99 -0.35 0.38 0.93
CA VAL A 99 -0.51 -1.05 1.22
C VAL A 99 0.71 -1.86 0.81
N ILE A 100 1.28 -1.58 -0.38
CA ILE A 100 2.52 -2.19 -0.85
C ILE A 100 3.68 -1.87 0.09
N THR A 101 3.86 -0.58 0.42
CA THR A 101 4.94 -0.12 1.29
C THR A 101 4.82 -0.75 2.68
N TRP A 102 3.60 -0.82 3.23
CA TRP A 102 3.33 -1.48 4.49
C TRP A 102 3.76 -2.95 4.46
N ASN A 103 3.37 -3.71 3.43
CA ASN A 103 3.74 -5.12 3.33
C ASN A 103 5.26 -5.32 3.26
N VAL A 104 5.94 -4.54 2.43
CA VAL A 104 7.40 -4.63 2.27
C VAL A 104 8.10 -4.31 3.60
N VAL A 105 7.67 -3.26 4.30
CA VAL A 105 8.27 -2.89 5.59
C VAL A 105 7.98 -3.95 6.67
N SER A 106 6.77 -4.50 6.72
CA SER A 106 6.41 -5.59 7.63
C SER A 106 7.26 -6.84 7.38
N LEU A 107 7.45 -7.21 6.12
CA LEU A 107 8.32 -8.31 5.72
C LEU A 107 9.76 -8.10 6.18
N ILE A 108 10.33 -6.93 5.92
CA ILE A 108 11.73 -6.61 6.26
C ILE A 108 11.92 -6.58 7.78
N LYS A 109 11.03 -5.91 8.51
CA LYS A 109 11.19 -5.68 9.96
C LYS A 109 10.79 -6.88 10.82
N THR A 110 9.78 -7.63 10.41
CA THR A 110 9.13 -8.66 11.26
C THR A 110 9.13 -10.05 10.64
N GLY A 111 9.49 -10.18 9.35
CA GLY A 111 9.34 -11.43 8.61
C GLY A 111 7.90 -11.83 8.29
N LYS A 112 6.90 -11.02 8.67
CA LYS A 112 5.48 -11.28 8.47
C LYS A 112 4.90 -10.40 7.38
N GLU A 113 4.04 -10.98 6.56
CA GLU A 113 3.22 -10.24 5.59
C GLU A 113 1.96 -9.70 6.25
N ILE A 114 1.40 -8.65 5.65
CA ILE A 114 0.10 -8.17 6.08
C ILE A 114 -1.00 -9.11 5.57
N ASP A 115 -2.02 -9.32 6.38
CA ASP A 115 -3.16 -10.16 6.04
C ASP A 115 -4.19 -9.34 5.23
N LEU A 116 -4.10 -9.39 3.90
CA LEU A 116 -5.01 -8.67 2.99
C LEU A 116 -6.49 -8.92 3.29
N PRO A 117 -6.97 -10.15 3.54
CA PRO A 117 -8.34 -10.41 4.00
C PRO A 117 -8.82 -9.57 5.19
N LYS A 118 -7.94 -9.18 6.13
CA LYS A 118 -8.30 -8.31 7.27
C LYS A 118 -8.59 -6.86 6.86
N LEU A 119 -8.22 -6.46 5.65
CA LEU A 119 -8.46 -5.11 5.12
C LEU A 119 -9.83 -5.06 4.44
N SER A 120 -10.91 -5.19 5.22
CA SER A 120 -12.29 -5.20 4.70
C SER A 120 -12.62 -3.99 3.82
N TRP A 121 -12.04 -2.84 4.14
CA TRP A 121 -12.18 -1.58 3.39
C TRP A 121 -11.61 -1.64 1.96
N LEU A 122 -10.70 -2.57 1.64
CA LEU A 122 -10.24 -2.78 0.26
C LEU A 122 -11.34 -3.37 -0.65
N ARG A 123 -12.34 -4.04 -0.06
CA ARG A 123 -13.42 -4.70 -0.81
C ARG A 123 -14.66 -3.82 -0.97
N SER A 124 -14.95 -2.97 0.02
CA SER A 124 -16.20 -2.20 0.10
C SER A 124 -16.17 -0.85 -0.60
N SER A 125 -14.99 -0.34 -0.97
CA SER A 125 -14.82 0.98 -1.55
C SER A 125 -14.81 0.93 -3.09
N GLU A 126 -15.34 1.97 -3.74
CA GLU A 126 -15.14 2.19 -5.18
C GLU A 126 -13.64 2.32 -5.49
N LYS A 127 -13.21 1.69 -6.58
CA LYS A 127 -11.80 1.54 -6.94
C LYS A 127 -11.52 2.32 -8.23
N GLU A 128 -10.51 3.19 -8.20
CA GLU A 128 -10.09 3.97 -9.39
C GLU A 128 -8.76 3.46 -9.98
N VAL A 129 -8.37 2.23 -9.61
CA VAL A 129 -7.04 1.65 -9.88
C VAL A 129 -6.81 1.36 -11.36
#